data_AF-A0ABD2K8Q1-F1
#
_entry.id   AF-A0ABD2K8Q1-F1
#
_cell.length_a   1.000
_cell.length_b   1.000
_cell.length_c   1.000
_cell.angle_alpha   90.00
_cell.angle_beta   90.00
_cell.angle_gamma   90.00
#
_symmetry.space_group_name_H-M   'P 1'
#
loop_
_entity.id
_entity.type
_entity.pdbx_description
1 polymer ?
#
loop_
_entity_poly.entity_id
_entity_poly.type
_entity_poly.pdbx_seq_one_letter_code
_entity_poly.pdbx_strand_id
1 'polypeptide(L)'
;MASINEGSEDPLYLAYRSVGPSADLIVPAVALYLVAIVGIMLNGTVLVVTVKSSSLRGSANFLMALICLCELVHQIGHTFFLVVVISGTNFVSLLTADLIMTPMLFASNCGLMAMFCAAFDRFFAVVSPFKHSSIFTKYKIPYLLGHLLICVIYAALVQYFVLDYAFENAGNPTTGVVAETLLGPVGYKFFAGTFIISFCSTCCYVSIFVIIRCKNGVTQQTNTRVLRSLVIILSINIGGYLINLAMYQLLYAFGSFLGPPIRAWQFGFISGILLNAAAGSNAIVLFLNSTEYRQLFKKELRVVKEHFLKRNAVQPIGIIRLHHIK
;
A
#
# COMPACT_ATOMS: atom_id res chain seq x y z
N MET A 1 13.42 13.34 21.25
CA MET A 1 13.89 12.97 19.88
C MET A 1 15.38 12.72 19.97
N ALA A 2 15.88 11.64 19.35
CA ALA A 2 17.32 11.39 19.31
C ALA A 2 18.01 12.47 18.46
N SER A 3 19.19 12.93 18.87
CA SER A 3 20.00 13.87 18.08
C SER A 3 20.61 13.17 16.87
N ILE A 4 20.78 13.91 15.78
CA ILE A 4 21.50 13.41 14.59
C ILE A 4 23.00 13.33 14.91
N ASN A 5 23.67 12.30 14.40
CA ASN A 5 25.12 12.20 14.41
C ASN A 5 25.72 13.16 13.37
N GLU A 6 26.15 14.34 13.81
CA GLU A 6 26.74 15.38 12.94
C GLU A 6 28.05 14.96 12.27
N GLY A 7 28.71 13.92 12.79
CA GLY A 7 29.92 13.32 12.22
C GLY A 7 29.66 12.27 11.14
N SER A 8 28.41 12.11 10.67
CA SER A 8 28.10 11.17 9.60
C SER A 8 28.82 11.52 8.30
N GLU A 9 29.44 10.50 7.68
CA GLU A 9 30.10 10.59 6.37
C GLU A 9 29.16 10.24 5.20
N ASP A 10 27.85 10.11 5.46
CA ASP A 10 26.88 9.80 4.41
C ASP A 10 26.89 10.90 3.32
N PRO A 11 27.11 10.56 2.04
CA PRO A 11 27.23 11.56 0.97
C PRO A 11 25.97 12.41 0.78
N LEU A 12 24.78 11.86 1.02
CA LEU A 12 23.52 12.60 0.90
C LEU A 12 23.40 13.61 2.05
N TYR A 13 23.70 13.18 3.28
CA TYR A 13 23.75 14.05 4.45
C TYR A 13 24.74 15.20 4.26
N LEU A 14 25.98 14.91 3.85
CA LEU A 14 26.99 15.94 3.62
C LEU A 14 26.57 16.96 2.56
N ALA A 15 25.86 16.52 1.52
CA ALA A 15 25.40 17.39 0.44
C ALA A 15 24.26 18.34 0.85
N TYR A 16 23.36 17.91 1.74
CA TYR A 16 22.09 18.63 1.97
C TYR A 16 21.85 19.10 3.42
N ARG A 17 22.72 18.76 4.40
CA ARG A 17 22.49 19.09 5.83
C ARG A 17 22.37 20.58 6.16
N SER A 18 22.90 21.47 5.32
CA SER A 18 22.93 22.93 5.55
C SER A 18 22.33 23.74 4.40
N VAL A 19 21.72 23.09 3.41
CA VAL A 19 21.24 23.73 2.18
C VAL A 19 19.85 24.35 2.36
N GLY A 20 19.08 23.92 3.36
CA GLY A 20 17.66 24.27 3.48
C GLY A 20 16.82 23.56 2.39
N PRO A 21 15.65 24.09 2.02
CA PRO A 21 14.79 23.47 1.00
C PRO A 21 15.53 23.29 -0.34
N SER A 22 15.68 22.03 -0.78
CA SER A 22 16.41 21.67 -2.00
C SER A 22 15.48 21.05 -3.03
N ALA A 23 15.53 21.52 -4.29
CA ALA A 23 14.75 20.96 -5.38
C ALA A 23 15.05 19.47 -5.61
N ASP A 24 16.29 19.04 -5.39
CA ASP A 24 16.71 17.65 -5.57
C ASP A 24 16.01 16.69 -4.60
N LEU A 25 15.59 17.17 -3.43
CA LEU A 25 14.85 16.40 -2.42
C LEU A 25 13.34 16.61 -2.55
N ILE A 26 12.92 17.85 -2.83
CA ILE A 26 11.50 18.22 -2.90
C ILE A 26 10.82 17.58 -4.12
N VAL A 27 11.44 17.61 -5.29
CA VAL A 27 10.85 17.07 -6.52
C VAL A 27 10.49 15.59 -6.38
N PRO A 28 11.41 14.68 -5.96
CA PRO A 28 11.06 13.28 -5.77
C PRO A 28 10.02 13.06 -4.66
N ALA A 29 10.07 13.83 -3.56
CA ALA A 29 9.08 13.75 -2.50
C ALA A 29 7.67 14.13 -2.97
N VAL A 30 7.55 15.23 -3.71
CA VAL A 30 6.28 15.68 -4.30
C VAL A 30 5.77 14.65 -5.31
N ALA A 31 6.64 14.16 -6.20
CA ALA A 31 6.25 13.15 -7.20
C ALA A 31 5.73 11.86 -6.54
N LEU A 32 6.43 11.35 -5.53
CA LEU A 32 6.02 10.18 -4.77
C LEU A 32 4.69 10.41 -4.05
N TYR A 33 4.54 11.57 -3.40
CA TYR A 33 3.34 11.92 -2.66
C TYR A 33 2.10 12.10 -3.56
N LEU A 34 2.27 12.68 -4.75
CA LEU A 34 1.20 12.81 -5.74
C LEU A 34 0.67 11.46 -6.23
N VAL A 35 1.52 10.44 -6.30
CA VAL A 35 1.06 9.07 -6.60
C VAL A 35 0.41 8.43 -5.36
N ALA A 36 0.99 8.64 -4.19
CA ALA A 36 0.44 8.15 -2.93
C ALA A 36 -0.97 8.70 -2.64
N ILE A 37 -1.23 10.00 -2.87
CA ILE A 37 -2.55 10.61 -2.61
C ILE A 37 -3.65 10.02 -3.51
N VAL A 38 -3.33 9.72 -4.76
CA VAL A 38 -4.25 9.00 -5.66
C VAL A 38 -4.54 7.62 -5.10
N GLY A 39 -3.52 6.89 -4.66
CA GLY A 39 -3.68 5.59 -4.01
C GLY A 39 -4.54 5.65 -2.74
N ILE A 40 -4.32 6.64 -1.87
CA ILE A 40 -5.11 6.85 -0.64
C ILE A 40 -6.59 7.00 -0.98
N MET A 41 -6.92 7.85 -1.97
CA MET A 41 -8.31 8.07 -2.40
C MET A 41 -8.94 6.80 -2.97
N LEU A 42 -8.21 6.09 -3.83
CA LEU A 42 -8.69 4.89 -4.51
C LEU A 42 -8.90 3.73 -3.52
N ASN A 43 -7.92 3.45 -2.67
CA ASN A 43 -8.00 2.42 -1.63
C ASN A 43 -9.10 2.76 -0.61
N GLY A 44 -9.23 4.02 -0.20
CA GLY A 44 -10.31 4.49 0.65
C GLY A 44 -11.70 4.24 0.05
N THR A 45 -11.84 4.44 -1.27
CA THR A 45 -13.11 4.17 -1.98
C THR A 45 -13.45 2.67 -1.97
N VAL A 46 -12.46 1.79 -2.16
CA VAL A 46 -12.68 0.33 -2.06
C VAL A 46 -13.17 -0.05 -0.68
N LEU A 47 -12.55 0.48 0.38
CA LEU A 47 -12.96 0.23 1.76
C LEU A 47 -14.42 0.63 2.02
N VAL A 48 -14.79 1.85 1.63
CA VAL A 48 -16.16 2.37 1.81
C VAL A 48 -17.18 1.46 1.11
N VAL A 49 -16.91 1.08 -0.14
CA VAL A 49 -17.79 0.21 -0.92
C VAL A 49 -17.91 -1.18 -0.29
N THR A 50 -16.79 -1.77 0.14
CA THR A 50 -16.76 -3.12 0.72
C THR A 50 -17.47 -3.17 2.08
N VAL A 51 -17.30 -2.16 2.93
CA VAL A 51 -17.96 -2.10 4.24
C VAL A 51 -19.47 -1.87 4.11
N LYS A 52 -19.90 -0.99 3.19
CA LYS A 52 -21.32 -0.66 3.02
C LYS A 52 -22.11 -1.79 2.33
N SER A 53 -21.49 -2.57 1.44
CA SER A 53 -22.22 -3.58 0.68
C SER A 53 -22.29 -4.92 1.39
N SER A 54 -23.51 -5.37 1.70
CA SER A 54 -23.74 -6.72 2.26
C SER A 54 -23.36 -7.84 1.29
N SER A 55 -23.43 -7.57 -0.03
CA SER A 55 -23.07 -8.53 -1.08
C SER A 55 -21.56 -8.83 -1.11
N LEU A 56 -20.74 -7.94 -0.56
CA LEU A 56 -19.28 -8.09 -0.53
C LEU A 56 -18.75 -8.78 0.75
N ARG A 57 -19.58 -9.44 1.56
CA ARG A 57 -19.17 -10.03 2.87
C ARG A 57 -18.50 -11.41 2.80
N GLY A 58 -17.77 -11.71 1.71
CA GLY A 58 -17.01 -12.95 1.50
C GLY A 58 -15.54 -12.84 1.91
N SER A 59 -14.83 -13.98 2.03
CA SER A 59 -13.41 -14.00 2.44
C SER A 59 -12.49 -13.18 1.51
N ALA A 60 -12.69 -13.29 0.18
CA ALA A 60 -11.94 -12.51 -0.80
C ALA A 60 -12.00 -11.01 -0.54
N ASN A 61 -13.22 -10.52 -0.37
CA ASN A 61 -13.49 -9.09 -0.23
C ASN A 61 -13.03 -8.59 1.14
N PHE A 62 -13.09 -9.42 2.18
CA PHE A 62 -12.46 -9.11 3.47
C PHE A 62 -10.94 -8.94 3.31
N LEU A 63 -10.25 -9.89 2.68
CA LEU A 63 -8.81 -9.80 2.46
C LEU A 63 -8.44 -8.63 1.53
N MET A 64 -9.26 -8.37 0.51
CA MET A 64 -9.10 -7.20 -0.37
C MET A 64 -9.28 -5.88 0.38
N ALA A 65 -10.25 -5.79 1.29
CA ALA A 65 -10.41 -4.64 2.17
C ALA A 65 -9.22 -4.50 3.12
N LEU A 66 -8.73 -5.59 3.71
CA LEU A 66 -7.54 -5.56 4.55
C LEU A 66 -6.31 -5.05 3.79
N ILE A 67 -6.09 -5.51 2.55
CA ILE A 67 -5.03 -5.01 1.67
C ILE A 67 -5.22 -3.51 1.42
N CYS A 68 -6.41 -3.05 1.03
CA CYS A 68 -6.66 -1.62 0.78
C CYS A 68 -6.45 -0.76 2.04
N LEU A 69 -6.81 -1.26 3.23
CA LEU A 69 -6.55 -0.57 4.50
C LEU A 69 -5.05 -0.44 4.75
N CYS A 70 -4.31 -1.53 4.56
CA CYS A 70 -2.86 -1.55 4.69
C CYS A 70 -2.19 -0.58 3.72
N GLU A 71 -2.56 -0.62 2.44
CA GLU A 71 -2.02 0.29 1.43
C GLU A 71 -2.37 1.75 1.69
N LEU A 72 -3.57 2.04 2.20
CA LEU A 72 -3.95 3.39 2.60
C LEU A 72 -3.05 3.92 3.73
N VAL A 73 -2.82 3.13 4.78
CA VAL A 73 -1.97 3.53 5.91
C VAL A 73 -0.50 3.63 5.49
N HIS A 74 -0.03 2.70 4.65
CA HIS A 74 1.28 2.72 4.02
C HIS A 74 1.49 4.04 3.24
N GLN A 75 0.56 4.40 2.36
CA GLN A 75 0.67 5.59 1.52
C GLN A 75 0.58 6.90 2.29
N ILE A 76 -0.20 6.96 3.38
CA ILE A 76 -0.24 8.14 4.27
C ILE A 76 1.15 8.46 4.83
N GLY A 77 1.96 7.44 5.12
CA GLY A 77 3.29 7.63 5.69
C GLY A 77 4.26 8.40 4.80
N HIS A 78 4.06 8.43 3.48
CA HIS A 78 4.86 9.27 2.57
C HIS A 78 4.72 10.78 2.86
N THR A 79 3.70 11.19 3.60
CA THR A 79 3.57 12.58 4.10
C THR A 79 4.77 12.97 4.97
N PHE A 80 5.35 12.03 5.73
CA PHE A 80 6.48 12.32 6.62
C PHE A 80 7.71 12.81 5.84
N PHE A 81 8.14 12.04 4.85
CA PHE A 81 9.24 12.43 3.95
C PHE A 81 8.99 13.80 3.32
N LEU A 82 7.78 14.03 2.79
CA LEU A 82 7.40 15.30 2.18
C LEU A 82 7.55 16.49 3.15
N VAL A 83 7.08 16.34 4.38
CA VAL A 83 7.14 17.40 5.39
C VAL A 83 8.59 17.71 5.78
N VAL A 84 9.43 16.68 5.95
CA VAL A 84 10.85 16.84 6.34
C VAL A 84 11.64 17.62 5.28
N VAL A 85 11.40 17.36 3.99
CA VAL A 85 12.15 18.05 2.92
C VAL A 85 11.58 19.44 2.59
N ILE A 86 10.25 19.64 2.68
CA ILE A 86 9.64 20.95 2.44
C ILE A 86 9.96 21.95 3.56
N SER A 87 10.09 21.48 4.81
CA SER A 87 10.50 22.33 5.93
C SER A 87 11.96 22.82 5.82
N GLY A 88 12.75 22.23 4.92
CA GLY A 88 14.18 22.50 4.82
C GLY A 88 15.03 21.86 5.92
N THR A 89 14.42 21.02 6.78
CA THR A 89 15.16 20.23 7.77
C THR A 89 16.02 19.18 7.07
N ASN A 90 15.52 18.61 5.98
CA ASN A 90 16.13 17.60 5.10
C ASN A 90 16.48 16.26 5.76
N PHE A 91 16.94 16.26 7.01
CA PHE A 91 17.30 15.06 7.76
C PHE A 91 16.73 15.08 9.17
N VAL A 92 16.35 13.89 9.61
CA VAL A 92 16.02 13.57 11.00
C VAL A 92 16.88 12.38 11.43
N SER A 93 16.89 12.09 12.73
CA SER A 93 17.56 10.88 13.24
C SER A 93 16.74 9.63 12.90
N LEU A 94 17.41 8.53 12.57
CA LEU A 94 16.80 7.27 12.15
C LEU A 94 15.76 6.77 13.15
N LEU A 95 16.08 6.77 14.45
CA LEU A 95 15.11 6.37 15.48
C LEU A 95 13.85 7.24 15.47
N THR A 96 13.99 8.55 15.27
CA THR A 96 12.85 9.46 15.20
C THR A 96 12.01 9.18 13.95
N ALA A 97 12.66 8.97 12.81
CA ALA A 97 12.02 8.63 11.55
C ALA A 97 11.21 7.32 11.68
N ASP A 98 11.82 6.26 12.22
CA ASP A 98 11.21 4.93 12.31
C ASP A 98 10.07 4.86 13.32
N LEU A 99 10.16 5.59 14.44
CA LEU A 99 9.05 5.70 15.38
C LEU A 99 7.84 6.41 14.74
N ILE A 100 8.07 7.47 13.97
CA ILE A 100 6.99 8.19 13.28
C ILE A 100 6.42 7.34 12.13
N MET A 101 7.27 6.62 11.40
CA MET A 101 6.88 5.76 10.28
C MET A 101 6.43 4.35 10.69
N THR A 102 6.42 4.02 11.97
CA THR A 102 5.99 2.70 12.46
C THR A 102 4.62 2.27 11.90
N PRO A 103 3.58 3.13 11.85
CA PRO A 103 2.29 2.74 11.27
C PRO A 103 2.37 2.36 9.79
N MET A 104 3.16 3.10 8.99
CA MET A 104 3.27 2.82 7.54
C MET A 104 4.07 1.55 7.26
N LEU A 105 5.15 1.31 8.03
CA LEU A 105 5.99 0.12 7.91
C LEU A 105 5.21 -1.12 8.34
N PHE A 106 4.50 -1.05 9.47
CA PHE A 106 3.61 -2.11 9.92
C PHE A 106 2.54 -2.40 8.86
N ALA A 107 1.88 -1.37 8.33
CA ALA A 107 0.84 -1.53 7.34
C ALA A 107 1.35 -2.13 6.03
N SER A 108 2.51 -1.68 5.52
CA SER A 108 3.11 -2.24 4.30
C SER A 108 3.39 -3.74 4.43
N ASN A 109 3.98 -4.16 5.56
CA ASN A 109 4.25 -5.58 5.83
C ASN A 109 2.98 -6.39 6.08
N CYS A 110 1.99 -5.82 6.76
CA CYS A 110 0.69 -6.44 6.97
C CYS A 110 -0.04 -6.65 5.62
N GLY A 111 0.01 -5.64 4.74
CA GLY A 111 -0.54 -5.69 3.38
C GLY A 111 0.12 -6.78 2.55
N LEU A 112 1.45 -6.88 2.60
CA LEU A 112 2.20 -7.93 1.93
C LEU A 112 1.79 -9.34 2.37
N MET A 113 1.66 -9.58 3.68
CA MET A 113 1.17 -10.86 4.19
C MET A 113 -0.32 -11.09 3.87
N ALA A 114 -1.13 -10.03 3.84
CA ALA A 114 -2.54 -10.11 3.45
C ALA A 114 -2.69 -10.50 1.97
N MET A 115 -1.80 -10.05 1.09
CA MET A 115 -1.75 -10.49 -0.31
C MET A 115 -1.45 -11.98 -0.43
N PHE A 116 -0.52 -12.51 0.37
CA PHE A 116 -0.27 -13.95 0.43
C PHE A 116 -1.47 -14.71 0.97
N CYS A 117 -2.09 -14.23 2.06
CA CYS A 117 -3.32 -14.80 2.60
C CYS A 117 -4.43 -14.84 1.55
N ALA A 118 -4.58 -13.79 0.74
CA ALA A 118 -5.53 -13.74 -0.37
C ALA A 118 -5.21 -14.77 -1.45
N ALA A 119 -3.94 -14.89 -1.85
CA ALA A 119 -3.50 -15.91 -2.80
C ALA A 119 -3.80 -17.33 -2.29
N PHE A 120 -3.52 -17.58 -1.01
CA PHE A 120 -3.76 -18.87 -0.36
C PHE A 120 -5.26 -19.19 -0.20
N ASP A 121 -6.10 -18.24 0.25
CA ASP A 121 -7.57 -18.41 0.33
C ASP A 121 -8.15 -18.77 -1.04
N ARG A 122 -7.70 -18.09 -2.11
CA ARG A 122 -8.12 -18.40 -3.48
C ARG A 122 -7.66 -19.79 -3.92
N PHE A 123 -6.42 -20.16 -3.61
CA PHE A 123 -5.90 -21.48 -3.93
C PHE A 123 -6.71 -22.57 -3.23
N PHE A 124 -6.99 -22.40 -1.93
CA PHE A 124 -7.81 -23.34 -1.16
C PHE A 124 -9.23 -23.47 -1.73
N ALA A 125 -9.86 -22.35 -2.09
CA ALA A 125 -11.18 -22.33 -2.71
C ALA A 125 -11.24 -23.06 -4.06
N VAL A 126 -10.15 -23.05 -4.85
CA VAL A 126 -10.08 -23.72 -6.15
C VAL A 126 -9.74 -25.21 -6.02
N VAL A 127 -8.81 -25.56 -5.13
CA VAL A 127 -8.40 -26.95 -4.90
C VAL A 127 -9.51 -27.75 -4.22
N SER A 128 -10.17 -27.17 -3.22
CA SER A 128 -11.17 -27.86 -2.41
C SER A 128 -12.40 -26.97 -2.13
N PRO A 129 -13.23 -26.70 -3.16
CA PRO A 129 -14.35 -25.75 -3.05
C PRO A 129 -15.37 -26.13 -1.97
N PHE A 130 -15.71 -27.42 -1.84
CA PHE A 130 -16.66 -27.88 -0.83
C PHE A 130 -16.13 -27.71 0.61
N LYS A 131 -14.85 -28.03 0.85
CA LYS A 131 -14.23 -27.85 2.16
C LYS A 131 -14.08 -26.37 2.51
N HIS A 132 -13.61 -25.56 1.56
CA HIS A 132 -13.50 -24.11 1.72
C HIS A 132 -14.86 -23.50 2.09
N SER A 133 -15.89 -23.77 1.30
CA SER A 133 -17.25 -23.25 1.55
C SER A 133 -17.82 -23.72 2.89
N SER A 134 -17.60 -24.98 3.27
CA SER A 134 -18.05 -25.54 4.56
C SER A 134 -17.36 -24.86 5.75
N ILE A 135 -16.02 -24.75 5.71
CA ILE A 135 -15.24 -24.09 6.77
C ILE A 135 -15.63 -22.62 6.88
N PHE A 136 -15.69 -21.89 5.76
CA PHE A 136 -16.05 -20.47 5.78
C PHE A 136 -17.46 -20.23 6.31
N THR A 137 -18.42 -21.09 5.97
CA THR A 137 -19.81 -20.93 6.44
C THR A 137 -19.93 -21.27 7.92
N LYS A 138 -19.28 -22.35 8.38
CA LYS A 138 -19.37 -22.82 9.78
C LYS A 138 -18.53 -21.98 10.75
N TYR A 139 -17.36 -21.52 10.33
CA TYR A 139 -16.36 -20.85 11.17
C TYR A 139 -15.98 -19.48 10.60
N LYS A 140 -16.96 -18.73 10.07
CA LYS A 140 -16.73 -17.47 9.36
C LYS A 140 -15.81 -16.50 10.11
N ILE A 141 -16.14 -16.16 11.36
CA ILE A 141 -15.38 -15.18 12.13
C ILE A 141 -13.99 -15.72 12.51
N PRO A 142 -13.84 -16.92 13.10
CA PRO A 142 -12.52 -17.49 13.37
C PRO A 142 -11.62 -17.59 12.13
N TYR A 143 -12.20 -17.94 10.97
CA TYR A 143 -11.47 -18.04 9.70
C TYR A 143 -10.88 -16.68 9.28
N LEU A 144 -11.69 -15.62 9.31
CA LEU A 144 -11.24 -14.27 8.96
C LEU A 144 -10.23 -13.71 9.98
N LEU A 145 -10.46 -13.95 11.28
CA LEU A 145 -9.55 -13.54 12.35
C LEU A 145 -8.21 -14.28 12.26
N GLY A 146 -8.20 -15.56 11.83
CA GLY A 146 -6.99 -16.32 11.61
C GLY A 146 -6.08 -15.68 10.56
N HIS A 147 -6.63 -15.26 9.43
CA HIS A 147 -5.87 -14.51 8.43
C HIS A 147 -5.34 -13.18 8.96
N LEU A 148 -6.18 -12.40 9.65
CA LEU A 148 -5.75 -11.13 10.25
C LEU A 148 -4.61 -11.33 11.24
N LEU A 149 -4.71 -12.36 12.09
CA LEU A 149 -3.68 -12.68 13.09
C LEU A 149 -2.34 -13.02 12.43
N ILE A 150 -2.34 -13.84 11.37
CA ILE A 150 -1.13 -14.14 10.59
C ILE A 150 -0.50 -12.86 10.02
N CYS A 151 -1.31 -11.96 9.48
CA CYS A 151 -0.83 -10.68 8.94
C CYS A 151 -0.21 -9.80 10.02
N VAL A 152 -0.86 -9.68 11.17
CA VAL A 152 -0.40 -8.87 12.31
C VAL A 152 0.90 -9.43 12.90
N ILE A 153 0.98 -10.75 13.10
CA ILE A 153 2.19 -11.40 13.64
C ILE A 153 3.38 -11.15 12.72
N TYR A 154 3.20 -11.34 11.41
CA TYR A 154 4.26 -11.08 10.44
C TYR A 154 4.70 -9.61 10.45
N ALA A 155 3.74 -8.68 10.39
CA ALA A 155 4.03 -7.25 10.40
C ALA A 155 4.75 -6.82 11.69
N ALA A 156 4.32 -7.33 12.85
CA ALA A 156 4.96 -7.06 14.13
C ALA A 156 6.39 -7.60 14.19
N LEU A 157 6.64 -8.80 13.65
CA LEU A 157 7.98 -9.39 13.60
C LEU A 157 8.93 -8.55 12.73
N VAL A 158 8.49 -8.10 11.56
CA VAL A 158 9.32 -7.22 10.71
C VAL A 158 9.54 -5.87 11.39
N GLN A 159 8.50 -5.29 11.98
CA GLN A 159 8.59 -4.02 12.70
C GLN A 159 9.57 -4.09 13.87
N TYR A 160 9.60 -5.22 14.59
CA TYR A 160 10.57 -5.45 15.66
C TYR A 160 12.01 -5.34 15.13
N PHE A 161 12.34 -6.01 14.02
CA PHE A 161 13.69 -5.92 13.45
C PHE A 161 14.07 -4.51 12.97
N VAL A 162 13.11 -3.75 12.46
CA VAL A 162 13.35 -2.35 12.05
C VAL A 162 13.63 -1.47 13.26
N LEU A 163 12.79 -1.54 14.30
CA LEU A 163 12.98 -0.73 15.50
C LEU A 163 14.26 -1.11 16.26
N ASP A 164 14.57 -2.40 16.37
CA ASP A 164 15.80 -2.89 16.99
C ASP A 164 17.05 -2.28 16.32
N TYR A 165 17.10 -2.33 14.98
CA TYR A 165 18.16 -1.68 14.20
C TYR A 165 18.18 -0.16 14.41
N ALA A 166 17.02 0.49 14.44
CA ALA A 166 16.91 1.93 14.66
C ALA A 166 17.39 2.35 16.06
N PHE A 167 17.20 1.53 17.09
CA PHE A 167 17.72 1.81 18.44
C PHE A 167 19.25 1.73 18.47
N GLU A 168 19.85 0.73 17.82
CA GLU A 168 21.31 0.59 17.72
C GLU A 168 21.94 1.72 16.89
N ASN A 169 21.20 2.26 15.93
CA ASN A 169 21.68 3.25 14.95
C ASN A 169 20.96 4.59 15.09
N ALA A 170 20.53 4.94 16.30
CA ALA A 170 19.55 6.00 16.54
C ALA A 170 19.90 7.36 15.95
N GLY A 171 21.18 7.72 15.92
CA GLY A 171 21.66 9.00 15.41
C GLY A 171 21.89 9.07 13.90
N ASN A 172 21.77 7.97 13.15
CA ASN A 172 22.04 7.99 11.72
C ASN A 172 21.09 8.97 11.00
N PRO A 173 21.60 9.87 10.15
CA PRO A 173 20.75 10.81 9.43
C PRO A 173 19.94 10.06 8.37
N THR A 174 18.66 10.41 8.25
CA THR A 174 17.79 9.96 7.17
C THR A 174 16.87 11.09 6.73
N THR A 175 16.54 11.11 5.45
CA THR A 175 15.53 12.02 4.89
C THR A 175 14.11 11.69 5.35
N GLY A 176 13.90 10.52 5.96
CA GLY A 176 12.58 10.03 6.34
C GLY A 176 11.86 9.31 5.19
N VAL A 177 12.56 8.97 4.11
CA VAL A 177 12.05 8.05 3.10
C VAL A 177 12.18 6.59 3.58
N VAL A 178 11.14 5.79 3.40
CA VAL A 178 11.07 4.39 3.86
C VAL A 178 12.25 3.53 3.42
N ALA A 179 12.79 3.77 2.23
CA ALA A 179 13.90 2.96 1.72
C ALA A 179 15.17 3.10 2.57
N GLU A 180 15.39 4.27 3.18
CA GLU A 180 16.55 4.52 4.03
C GLU A 180 16.45 3.82 5.40
N THR A 181 15.23 3.55 5.87
CA THR A 181 14.99 2.80 7.12
C THR A 181 15.26 1.30 6.98
N LEU A 182 15.42 0.85 5.73
CA LEU A 182 15.63 -0.55 5.36
C LEU A 182 17.04 -0.75 4.80
N LEU A 183 18.01 0.05 5.27
CA LEU A 183 19.43 -0.12 4.93
C LEU A 183 20.13 -1.15 5.83
N GLY A 184 21.30 -1.60 5.43
CA GLY A 184 22.12 -2.52 6.23
C GLY A 184 21.52 -3.92 6.44
N PRO A 185 21.81 -4.59 7.57
CA PRO A 185 21.37 -5.96 7.83
C PRO A 185 19.85 -6.14 7.89
N VAL A 186 19.11 -5.13 8.35
CA VAL A 186 17.64 -5.17 8.38
C VAL A 186 17.06 -5.16 6.97
N GLY A 187 17.67 -4.41 6.06
CA GLY A 187 17.33 -4.42 4.65
C GLY A 187 17.36 -5.81 4.03
N TYR A 188 18.45 -6.56 4.26
CA TYR A 188 18.57 -7.93 3.77
C TYR A 188 17.44 -8.84 4.27
N LYS A 189 17.13 -8.78 5.57
CA LYS A 189 16.02 -9.55 6.17
C LYS A 189 14.68 -9.16 5.56
N PHE A 190 14.42 -7.86 5.42
CA PHE A 190 13.19 -7.34 4.82
C PHE A 190 13.03 -7.79 3.36
N PHE A 191 14.08 -7.63 2.56
CA PHE A 191 14.09 -7.99 1.15
C PHE A 191 13.93 -9.49 0.94
N ALA A 192 14.63 -10.32 1.72
CA ALA A 192 14.48 -11.78 1.68
C ALA A 192 13.05 -12.20 2.05
N GLY A 193 12.49 -11.65 3.14
CA GLY A 193 11.10 -11.90 3.54
C GLY A 193 10.10 -11.49 2.46
N THR A 194 10.30 -10.32 1.87
CA THR A 194 9.46 -9.81 0.79
C THR A 194 9.50 -10.70 -0.44
N PHE A 195 10.70 -11.13 -0.83
CA PHE A 195 10.89 -12.06 -1.94
C PHE A 195 10.19 -13.40 -1.67
N ILE A 196 10.39 -14.00 -0.50
CA ILE A 196 9.79 -15.29 -0.13
C ILE A 196 8.26 -15.22 -0.19
N ILE A 197 7.65 -14.19 0.41
CA ILE A 197 6.18 -14.05 0.42
C ILE A 197 5.64 -13.80 -1.00
N SER A 198 6.31 -12.93 -1.76
CA SER A 198 5.93 -12.62 -3.15
C SER A 198 6.04 -13.87 -4.03
N PHE A 199 7.10 -14.66 -3.85
CA PHE A 199 7.32 -15.91 -4.57
C PHE A 199 6.26 -16.95 -4.20
N CYS A 200 6.00 -17.19 -2.92
CA CYS A 200 4.94 -18.09 -2.45
C CYS A 200 3.57 -17.69 -3.00
N SER A 201 3.25 -16.39 -3.00
CA SER A 201 2.01 -15.86 -3.58
C SER A 201 1.92 -16.13 -5.08
N THR A 202 3.03 -15.95 -5.80
CA THR A 202 3.13 -16.25 -7.24
C THR A 202 2.91 -17.74 -7.50
N CYS A 203 3.51 -18.62 -6.70
CA CYS A 203 3.30 -20.07 -6.78
C CYS A 203 1.83 -20.46 -6.57
N CYS A 204 1.12 -19.85 -5.61
CA CYS A 204 -0.32 -20.05 -5.44
C CYS A 204 -1.08 -19.69 -6.72
N TYR A 205 -0.77 -18.56 -7.35
CA TYR A 205 -1.45 -18.10 -8.57
C TYR A 205 -1.15 -18.95 -9.80
N VAL A 206 0.10 -19.35 -10.00
CA VAL A 206 0.48 -20.29 -11.06
C VAL A 206 -0.27 -21.60 -10.87
N SER A 207 -0.36 -22.10 -9.64
CA SER A 207 -1.09 -23.33 -9.33
C SER A 207 -2.59 -23.20 -9.62
N ILE A 208 -3.22 -22.09 -9.22
CA ILE A 208 -4.63 -21.79 -9.55
C ILE A 208 -4.83 -21.81 -11.07
N PHE A 209 -3.95 -21.14 -11.82
CA PHE A 209 -4.03 -21.06 -13.28
C PHE A 209 -3.94 -22.45 -13.91
N VAL A 210 -2.97 -23.28 -13.49
CA VAL A 210 -2.81 -24.66 -13.98
C VAL A 210 -4.05 -25.50 -13.66
N ILE A 211 -4.54 -25.47 -12.42
CA ILE A 211 -5.73 -26.25 -12.01
C ILE A 211 -6.95 -25.88 -12.86
N ILE A 212 -7.17 -24.58 -13.09
CA ILE A 212 -8.28 -24.07 -13.89
C ILE A 212 -8.17 -24.50 -15.35
N ARG A 213 -6.96 -24.56 -15.90
CA ARG A 213 -6.71 -25.02 -17.27
C ARG A 213 -6.86 -26.53 -17.42
N CYS A 214 -6.50 -27.30 -16.39
CA CYS A 214 -6.58 -28.75 -16.42
C CYS A 214 -8.00 -29.29 -16.14
N LYS A 215 -8.84 -28.57 -15.38
CA LYS A 215 -10.25 -28.95 -15.16
C LYS A 215 -11.15 -28.48 -16.31
N ASN A 216 -11.28 -29.31 -17.35
CA ASN A 216 -12.32 -29.14 -18.38
C ASN A 216 -13.70 -29.42 -17.78
N GLY A 217 -14.50 -28.40 -17.50
CA GLY A 217 -15.84 -28.62 -16.93
C GLY A 217 -16.60 -27.37 -16.53
N VAL A 218 -17.77 -27.20 -17.14
CA VAL A 218 -18.77 -26.13 -16.97
C VAL A 218 -19.18 -25.94 -15.51
N THR A 219 -18.84 -24.79 -14.92
CA THR A 219 -19.59 -24.07 -13.84
C THR A 219 -18.95 -22.70 -13.56
N GLN A 220 -18.44 -22.06 -14.63
CA GLN A 220 -17.20 -21.29 -14.61
C GLN A 220 -17.35 -19.83 -15.10
N GLN A 221 -18.51 -19.18 -14.99
CA GLN A 221 -18.66 -17.80 -15.49
C GLN A 221 -18.55 -16.72 -14.40
N THR A 222 -19.26 -16.87 -13.27
CA THR A 222 -19.33 -15.81 -12.25
C THR A 222 -18.12 -15.83 -11.31
N ASN A 223 -17.73 -17.00 -10.78
CA ASN A 223 -16.56 -17.14 -9.90
C ASN A 223 -15.24 -16.82 -10.63
N THR A 224 -15.17 -17.09 -11.93
CA THR A 224 -13.96 -16.90 -12.74
C THR A 224 -13.69 -15.43 -13.05
N ARG A 225 -14.74 -14.61 -13.15
CA ARG A 225 -14.59 -13.15 -13.34
C ARG A 225 -14.04 -12.48 -12.08
N VAL A 226 -14.59 -12.82 -10.91
CA VAL A 226 -14.09 -12.32 -9.61
C VAL A 226 -12.66 -12.81 -9.34
N LEU A 227 -12.38 -14.07 -9.68
CA LEU A 227 -11.02 -14.60 -9.60
C LEU A 227 -10.07 -13.86 -10.54
N ARG A 228 -10.49 -13.54 -11.77
CA ARG A 228 -9.68 -12.79 -12.74
C ARG A 228 -9.30 -11.40 -12.22
N SER A 229 -10.25 -10.65 -11.64
CA SER A 229 -9.92 -9.32 -11.08
C SER A 229 -8.91 -9.43 -9.94
N LEU A 230 -9.07 -10.40 -9.03
CA LEU A 230 -8.15 -10.59 -7.90
C LEU A 230 -6.76 -11.02 -8.35
N VAL A 231 -6.66 -11.92 -9.33
CA VAL A 231 -5.38 -12.31 -9.94
C VAL A 231 -4.67 -11.09 -10.51
N ILE A 232 -5.36 -10.24 -11.29
CA ILE A 232 -4.75 -9.05 -11.89
C ILE A 232 -4.27 -8.08 -10.82
N ILE A 233 -5.10 -7.79 -9.81
CA ILE A 233 -4.74 -6.91 -8.69
C ILE A 233 -3.47 -7.39 -8.01
N LEU A 234 -3.46 -8.68 -7.64
CA LEU A 234 -2.37 -9.23 -6.86
C LEU A 234 -1.11 -9.39 -7.71
N SER A 235 -1.22 -9.69 -9.01
CA SER A 235 -0.08 -9.66 -9.93
C SER A 235 0.51 -8.25 -10.08
N ILE A 236 -0.31 -7.20 -10.16
CA ILE A 236 0.17 -5.82 -10.24
C ILE A 236 0.87 -5.43 -8.93
N ASN A 237 0.25 -5.70 -7.78
CA ASN A 237 0.85 -5.34 -6.48
C ASN A 237 2.13 -6.14 -6.22
N ILE A 238 2.09 -7.47 -6.31
CA ILE A 238 3.26 -8.33 -6.14
C ILE A 238 4.36 -7.94 -7.15
N GLY A 239 3.99 -7.67 -8.40
CA GLY A 239 4.91 -7.17 -9.42
C GLY A 239 5.54 -5.85 -9.03
N GLY A 240 4.78 -4.90 -8.48
CA GLY A 240 5.29 -3.64 -7.94
C GLY A 240 6.32 -3.84 -6.83
N TYR A 241 6.04 -4.72 -5.87
CA TYR A 241 6.98 -5.08 -4.79
C TYR A 241 8.26 -5.74 -5.33
N LEU A 242 8.13 -6.67 -6.28
CA LEU A 242 9.28 -7.35 -6.90
C LEU A 242 10.12 -6.42 -7.77
N ILE A 243 9.50 -5.54 -8.56
CA ILE A 243 10.20 -4.51 -9.34
C ILE A 243 10.94 -3.57 -8.40
N ASN A 244 10.29 -3.14 -7.32
CA ASN A 244 10.92 -2.28 -6.32
C ASN A 244 12.15 -2.95 -5.69
N LEU A 245 12.00 -4.21 -5.27
CA LEU A 245 13.11 -5.01 -4.75
C LEU A 245 14.25 -5.14 -5.77
N ALA A 246 13.93 -5.51 -7.02
CA ALA A 246 14.92 -5.69 -8.07
C ALA A 246 15.68 -4.39 -8.36
N MET A 247 14.99 -3.25 -8.41
CA MET A 247 15.61 -1.94 -8.59
C MET A 247 16.58 -1.60 -7.45
N TYR A 248 16.19 -1.79 -6.19
CA TYR A 248 17.11 -1.55 -5.06
C TYR A 248 18.32 -2.47 -5.08
N GLN A 249 18.15 -3.74 -5.44
CA GLN A 249 19.28 -4.68 -5.58
C GLN A 249 20.19 -4.30 -6.75
N LEU A 250 19.64 -3.82 -7.87
CA LEU A 250 20.42 -3.30 -8.99
C LEU A 250 21.17 -2.02 -8.63
N LEU A 251 20.54 -1.09 -7.91
CA LEU A 251 21.20 0.12 -7.42
C LEU A 251 22.31 -0.21 -6.41
N TYR A 252 22.11 -1.21 -5.56
CA TYR A 252 23.14 -1.68 -4.65
C TYR A 252 24.33 -2.31 -5.40
N ALA A 253 24.04 -3.18 -6.38
CA ALA A 253 25.08 -3.91 -7.13
C ALA A 253 25.81 -3.04 -8.16
N PHE A 254 25.12 -2.08 -8.79
CA PHE A 254 25.63 -1.30 -9.93
C PHE A 254 25.61 0.21 -9.70
N GLY A 255 25.29 0.68 -8.50
CA GLY A 255 25.14 2.11 -8.21
C GLY A 255 26.39 2.94 -8.49
N SER A 256 27.57 2.36 -8.30
CA SER A 256 28.86 3.00 -8.62
C SER A 256 28.99 3.34 -10.11
N PHE A 257 28.37 2.58 -11.01
CA PHE A 257 28.36 2.87 -12.45
C PHE A 257 27.39 4.00 -12.82
N LEU A 258 26.38 4.28 -11.99
CA LEU A 258 25.42 5.35 -12.23
C LEU A 258 25.99 6.75 -11.92
N GLY A 259 27.14 6.80 -11.25
CA GLY A 259 27.86 8.03 -10.93
C GLY A 259 27.79 8.37 -9.43
N PRO A 260 27.68 9.66 -9.06
CA PRO A 260 27.66 10.06 -7.66
C PRO A 260 26.53 9.38 -6.86
N PRO A 261 26.73 9.05 -5.56
CA PRO A 261 25.73 8.37 -4.72
C PRO A 261 24.35 9.04 -4.71
N ILE A 262 24.32 10.37 -4.76
CA ILE A 262 23.08 11.17 -4.83
C ILE A 262 22.25 10.80 -6.06
N ARG A 263 22.89 10.55 -7.21
CA ARG A 263 22.18 10.16 -8.43
C ARG A 263 21.58 8.75 -8.29
N ALA A 264 22.32 7.81 -7.70
CA ALA A 264 21.80 6.47 -7.42
C ALA A 264 20.59 6.53 -6.47
N TRP A 265 20.65 7.38 -5.44
CA TRP A 265 19.52 7.67 -4.55
C TRP A 265 18.31 8.22 -5.31
N GLN A 266 18.51 9.20 -6.20
CA GLN A 266 17.45 9.75 -7.06
C GLN A 266 16.79 8.69 -7.94
N PHE A 267 17.58 7.77 -8.53
CA PHE A 267 17.03 6.66 -9.32
C PHE A 267 16.18 5.69 -8.48
N GLY A 268 16.47 5.54 -7.19
CA GLY A 268 15.66 4.74 -6.25
C GLY A 268 14.22 5.21 -6.13
N PHE A 269 13.92 6.49 -6.37
CA PHE A 269 12.54 6.99 -6.33
C PHE A 269 11.66 6.47 -7.44
N ILE A 270 12.22 6.14 -8.61
CA ILE A 270 11.45 5.59 -9.72
C ILE A 270 10.78 4.28 -9.27
N SER A 271 11.51 3.45 -8.53
CA SER A 271 10.97 2.19 -8.05
C SER A 271 9.90 2.39 -6.97
N GLY A 272 10.11 3.35 -6.05
CA GLY A 272 9.12 3.74 -5.05
C GLY A 272 7.83 4.29 -5.66
N ILE A 273 7.93 5.09 -6.73
CA ILE A 273 6.79 5.61 -7.48
C ILE A 273 6.00 4.46 -8.14
N LEU A 274 6.70 3.53 -8.81
CA LEU A 274 6.06 2.37 -9.44
C LEU A 274 5.36 1.46 -8.43
N LEU A 275 5.98 1.22 -7.27
CA LEU A 275 5.37 0.47 -6.17
C LEU A 275 4.08 1.15 -5.70
N ASN A 276 4.11 2.47 -5.49
CA ASN A 276 2.94 3.21 -5.04
C ASN A 276 1.83 3.28 -6.09
N ALA A 277 2.18 3.36 -7.37
CA ALA A 277 1.23 3.27 -8.46
C ALA A 277 0.55 1.89 -8.51
N ALA A 278 1.32 0.83 -8.28
CA ALA A 278 0.78 -0.52 -8.15
C ALA A 278 -0.19 -0.61 -6.96
N ALA A 279 0.25 -0.20 -5.76
CA ALA A 279 -0.56 -0.19 -4.54
C ALA A 279 -1.87 0.62 -4.67
N GLY A 280 -1.88 1.69 -5.48
CA GLY A 280 -3.08 2.49 -5.78
C GLY A 280 -4.00 1.90 -6.85
N SER A 281 -3.56 0.89 -7.60
CA SER A 281 -4.28 0.36 -8.77
C SER A 281 -5.52 -0.49 -8.43
N ASN A 282 -5.64 -0.93 -7.17
CA ASN A 282 -6.69 -1.82 -6.67
C ASN A 282 -8.10 -1.41 -7.14
N ALA A 283 -8.49 -0.16 -6.92
CA ALA A 283 -9.82 0.34 -7.27
C ALA A 283 -10.05 0.37 -8.78
N ILE A 284 -9.03 0.76 -9.56
CA ILE A 284 -9.10 0.82 -11.02
C ILE A 284 -9.33 -0.58 -11.58
N VAL A 285 -8.56 -1.56 -11.12
CA VAL A 285 -8.70 -2.94 -11.59
C VAL A 285 -10.06 -3.53 -11.19
N LEU A 286 -10.53 -3.28 -9.96
CA LEU A 286 -11.87 -3.69 -9.51
C LEU A 286 -12.98 -3.05 -10.36
N PHE A 287 -12.88 -1.75 -10.66
CA PHE A 287 -13.86 -1.05 -11.50
C PHE A 287 -13.90 -1.63 -12.92
N LEU A 288 -12.74 -1.92 -13.51
CA LEU A 288 -12.63 -2.44 -14.87
C LEU A 288 -13.05 -3.91 -14.98
N ASN A 289 -12.84 -4.73 -13.96
CA ASN A 289 -13.02 -6.18 -14.06
C ASN A 289 -14.20 -6.76 -13.26
N SER A 290 -14.74 -6.04 -12.26
CA SER A 290 -15.90 -6.48 -11.47
C SER A 290 -17.12 -5.61 -11.73
N THR A 291 -18.19 -6.21 -12.26
CA THR A 291 -19.48 -5.54 -12.49
C THR A 291 -20.12 -5.08 -11.19
N GLU A 292 -19.95 -5.86 -10.12
CA GLU A 292 -20.50 -5.55 -8.80
C GLU A 292 -19.81 -4.32 -8.19
N TYR A 293 -18.46 -4.32 -8.13
CA TYR A 293 -17.72 -3.14 -7.67
C TYR A 293 -18.01 -1.92 -8.53
N ARG A 294 -18.08 -2.07 -9.87
CA ARG A 294 -18.41 -0.95 -10.77
C ARG A 294 -19.77 -0.32 -10.46
N GLN A 295 -20.79 -1.13 -10.19
CA GLN A 295 -22.12 -0.63 -9.83
C GLN A 295 -22.09 0.12 -8.49
N LEU A 296 -21.38 -0.44 -7.50
CA LEU A 296 -21.25 0.17 -6.19
C LEU A 296 -20.44 1.47 -6.23
N PHE A 297 -19.33 1.51 -6.98
CA PHE A 297 -18.56 2.75 -7.20
C PHE A 297 -19.42 3.83 -7.85
N LYS A 298 -20.19 3.49 -8.90
CA LYS A 298 -21.11 4.45 -9.54
C LYS A 298 -22.18 4.95 -8.57
N LYS A 299 -22.67 4.11 -7.67
CA LYS A 299 -23.63 4.49 -6.63
C LYS A 299 -23.02 5.49 -5.65
N GLU A 300 -21.84 5.20 -5.09
CA GLU A 300 -21.18 6.10 -4.14
C GLU A 300 -20.78 7.43 -4.80
N LEU A 301 -20.28 7.42 -6.06
CA LEU A 301 -19.98 8.64 -6.81
C LEU A 301 -21.21 9.53 -7.04
N ARG A 302 -22.40 8.94 -7.26
CA ARG A 302 -23.65 9.70 -7.37
C ARG A 302 -24.00 10.39 -6.05
N VAL A 303 -23.89 9.68 -4.92
CA VAL A 303 -24.15 10.25 -3.59
C VAL A 303 -23.22 11.43 -3.29
N VAL A 304 -21.93 11.29 -3.61
CA VAL A 304 -20.95 12.38 -3.47
C VAL A 304 -21.34 13.56 -4.35
N LYS A 305 -21.63 13.32 -5.64
CA LYS A 305 -22.05 14.36 -6.59
C LYS A 305 -23.29 15.11 -6.10
N GLU A 306 -24.30 14.40 -5.60
CA GLU A 306 -25.53 14.99 -5.05
C GLU A 306 -25.25 15.85 -3.81
N HIS A 307 -24.34 15.42 -2.93
CA HIS A 307 -23.98 16.19 -1.74
C HIS A 307 -23.27 17.50 -2.09
N PHE A 308 -22.35 17.47 -3.06
CA PHE A 308 -21.66 18.67 -3.54
C PHE A 308 -22.60 19.63 -4.28
N LEU A 309 -23.50 19.11 -5.13
CA LEU A 309 -24.47 19.94 -5.84
C LEU A 309 -25.50 20.58 -4.88
N LYS A 310 -25.96 19.86 -3.85
CA LYS A 310 -26.88 20.40 -2.84
C LYS A 310 -26.21 21.47 -1.97
N ARG A 311 -24.92 21.37 -1.68
CA ARG A 311 -24.17 22.41 -0.95
C ARG A 311 -23.97 23.68 -1.77
N ASN A 312 -23.89 23.57 -3.09
CA ASN A 312 -23.72 24.72 -3.98
C ASN A 312 -25.05 25.36 -4.42
N ALA A 313 -26.19 24.73 -4.14
CA ALA A 313 -27.49 25.36 -4.26
C ALA A 313 -27.70 26.33 -3.07
N VAL A 314 -27.19 27.55 -3.21
CA VAL A 314 -27.54 28.69 -2.34
C VAL A 314 -29.07 28.73 -2.23
N GLN A 315 -29.60 28.59 -1.02
CA GLN A 315 -31.03 28.79 -0.81
C GLN A 315 -31.39 30.19 -1.30
N PRO A 316 -32.39 30.36 -2.18
CA PRO A 316 -32.84 31.69 -2.55
C PRO A 316 -33.24 32.41 -1.27
N ILE A 317 -32.55 33.53 -0.97
CA ILE A 317 -32.89 34.43 0.12
C ILE A 317 -34.37 34.74 -0.05
N GLY A 318 -35.18 34.24 0.88
CA GLY A 318 -36.62 34.45 0.88
C GLY A 318 -36.87 35.95 0.88
N ILE A 319 -37.41 36.46 -0.23
CA ILE A 319 -37.95 37.81 -0.29
C ILE A 319 -39.04 37.85 0.77
N ILE A 320 -38.76 38.56 1.86
CA ILE A 320 -39.71 38.90 2.91
C ILE A 320 -40.89 39.58 2.20
N ARG A 321 -42.04 38.88 2.11
CA ARG A 321 -43.31 39.52 1.77
C ARG A 321 -43.59 40.54 2.86
N LEU A 322 -43.38 41.82 2.56
CA LEU A 322 -43.96 42.93 3.30
C LEU A 322 -45.48 42.75 3.26
N HIS A 323 -46.04 42.24 4.35
CA HIS A 323 -47.47 42.29 4.57
C HIS A 323 -47.88 43.76 4.71
N HIS A 324 -48.75 44.19 3.80
CA HIS A 324 -49.45 45.46 3.85
C HIS A 324 -49.98 45.77 5.25
N ILE A 325 -49.48 46.86 5.82
CA ILE A 325 -50.08 47.58 6.93
C ILE A 325 -51.40 48.17 6.41
N LYS A 326 -52.49 47.90 7.11
CA LYS A 326 -53.69 48.73 7.15
C LYS A 326 -53.72 49.44 8.49
#